data_AF-A0A835NMJ4-F1
#
_entry.id   AF-A0A835NMJ4-F1
#
_cell.length_a   1.000
_cell.length_b   1.000
_cell.length_c   1.000
_cell.angle_alpha   90.00
_cell.angle_beta   90.00
_cell.angle_gamma   90.00
#
_symmetry.space_group_name_H-M   'P 1'
#
loop_
_entity.id
_entity.type
_entity.pdbx_description
1 polymer ?
#
loop_
_entity_poly.entity_id
_entity_poly.type
_entity_poly.pdbx_seq_one_letter_code
_entity_poly.pdbx_strand_id
1 'polypeptide(L)' 'MPAGVPWPFYLRAVAASMLAMFAGAEVVHRYYRPDLSIPEIPPKPGELRTELLGLKEGSSEVLLVLK' A
#
# COMPACT_ATOMS: atom_id res chain seq x y z
N MET A 1 29.53 6.99 -22.76
CA MET A 1 28.24 7.11 -22.05
C MET A 1 27.11 7.05 -23.07
N PRO A 2 26.02 6.31 -22.84
CA PRO A 2 24.85 6.38 -23.71
C PRO A 2 24.37 7.84 -23.79
N ALA A 3 24.02 8.30 -24.99
CA ALA A 3 23.47 9.64 -25.27
C ALA A 3 24.26 10.87 -24.75
N GLY A 4 25.54 10.73 -24.37
CA GLY A 4 26.38 11.86 -23.92
C GLY A 4 26.09 12.37 -22.50
N VAL A 5 25.27 11.66 -21.72
CA VAL A 5 24.87 12.07 -20.37
C VAL A 5 25.73 11.36 -19.31
N PRO A 6 26.17 12.05 -18.23
CA PRO A 6 26.95 11.43 -17.18
C PRO A 6 26.19 10.31 -16.44
N TRP A 7 26.87 9.18 -16.17
CA TRP A 7 26.36 8.01 -15.43
C TRP A 7 25.61 8.37 -14.12
N PRO A 8 26.10 9.33 -13.30
CA PRO A 8 25.38 9.81 -12.13
C PRO A 8 23.95 10.29 -12.40
N PHE A 9 23.66 10.83 -13.59
CA PHE A 9 22.32 11.28 -13.95
C PHE A 9 21.35 10.10 -14.09
N TYR A 10 21.78 9.01 -14.72
CA TYR A 10 21.00 7.78 -14.81
C TYR A 10 20.75 7.15 -13.44
N LEU A 11 21.77 7.12 -12.58
CA LEU A 11 21.64 6.63 -11.21
C LEU A 11 20.66 7.47 -10.38
N ARG A 12 20.70 8.79 -10.54
CA ARG A 12 19.73 9.70 -9.90
C ARG A 12 18.30 9.42 -10.36
N ALA A 13 18.10 9.21 -11.66
CA ALA A 13 16.78 8.88 -12.20
C ALA A 13 16.27 7.56 -11.61
N VAL A 14 17.08 6.49 -11.61
CA VAL A 14 16.70 5.19 -11.03
C VAL A 14 16.38 5.31 -9.54
N ALA A 15 17.23 6.01 -8.78
CA ALA A 15 17.00 6.22 -7.36
C ALA A 15 15.71 7.01 -7.09
N ALA A 16 15.45 8.07 -7.86
CA ALA A 16 14.22 8.85 -7.74
C ALA A 16 12.97 7.99 -8.05
N SER A 17 13.02 7.14 -9.08
CA SER A 17 11.94 6.21 -9.42
C SER A 17 11.65 5.24 -8.26
N MET A 18 12.69 4.66 -7.67
CA MET A 18 12.54 3.73 -6.55
C MET A 18 11.97 4.42 -5.31
N LEU A 19 12.46 5.63 -4.99
CA LEU A 19 11.93 6.42 -3.88
C LEU A 19 10.47 6.78 -4.08
N ALA A 20 10.07 7.16 -5.30
CA ALA A 20 8.67 7.43 -5.63
C ALA A 20 7.79 6.18 -5.44
N MET A 21 8.28 4.99 -5.82
CA MET A 21 7.57 3.72 -5.61
C MET A 21 7.35 3.44 -4.13
N PHE A 22 8.40 3.58 -3.30
CA PHE A 22 8.30 3.35 -1.86
C PHE A 22 7.39 4.37 -1.18
N ALA A 23 7.49 5.65 -1.54
CA ALA A 23 6.60 6.68 -1.02
C ALA A 23 5.13 6.40 -1.38
N GLY A 24 4.85 5.98 -2.62
CA GLY A 24 3.51 5.60 -3.06
C GLY A 24 2.96 4.40 -2.29
N ALA A 25 3.78 3.36 -2.09
CA ALA A 25 3.39 2.19 -1.31
C ALA A 25 3.07 2.58 0.15
N GLU A 26 3.93 3.38 0.79
CA GLU A 26 3.71 3.82 2.17
C GLU A 26 2.42 4.64 2.31
N VAL A 27 2.12 5.53 1.35
CA VAL A 27 0.85 6.29 1.36
C VAL A 27 -0.36 5.36 1.31
N VAL A 28 -0.35 4.34 0.45
CA VAL A 28 -1.44 3.36 0.37
C VAL A 28 -1.56 2.56 1.67
N HIS A 29 -0.44 2.10 2.24
CA HIS A 29 -0.43 1.40 3.52
C HIS A 29 -0.94 2.28 4.66
N ARG A 30 -0.59 3.58 4.66
CA ARG A 30 -1.02 4.54 5.69
C ARG A 30 -2.50 4.90 5.56
N TYR A 31 -2.99 5.03 4.32
CA TYR A 31 -4.37 5.43 4.02
C TYR A 31 -5.36 4.29 4.22
N TYR A 32 -5.04 3.08 3.73
CA TYR A 32 -5.96 1.94 3.81
C TYR A 32 -5.73 1.03 5.02
N ARG A 33 -4.62 1.21 5.76
CA ARG A 33 -4.19 0.38 6.91
C ARG A 33 -4.61 -1.08 6.76
N PRO A 34 -4.15 -1.76 5.70
CA PRO A 34 -4.54 -3.14 5.47
C PRO A 34 -4.11 -3.98 6.67
N ASP A 35 -5.05 -4.74 7.23
CA ASP A 35 -4.69 -5.79 8.17
C ASP A 35 -3.88 -6.85 7.41
N LEU A 36 -2.61 -6.97 7.79
CA LEU A 36 -1.66 -7.91 7.20
C LEU A 36 -1.69 -9.26 7.94
N SER A 37 -2.62 -9.46 8.88
CA SER A 37 -2.78 -10.73 9.57
C SER A 37 -3.18 -11.82 8.56
N ILE A 38 -2.31 -12.81 8.41
CA ILE A 38 -2.59 -14.00 7.59
C ILE A 38 -3.17 -15.05 8.54
N PRO A 39 -4.40 -15.54 8.32
CA PRO A 39 -4.92 -16.63 9.13
C PRO A 39 -4.09 -17.89 8.87
N GLU A 40 -3.63 -18.55 9.94
CA GLU A 40 -2.87 -19.83 9.88
C GLU A 40 -3.62 -20.92 9.10
N ILE A 41 -4.95 -20.89 9.15
CA ILE A 41 -5.82 -21.82 8.45
C ILE A 41 -6.35 -21.10 7.19
N PRO A 42 -6.02 -21.59 5.98
CA PRO A 42 -6.54 -20.99 4.77
C PRO A 42 -8.07 -21.11 4.74
N PRO A 43 -8.79 -20.03 4.36
CA PRO A 43 -10.24 -20.08 4.28
C PRO A 43 -10.68 -21.07 3.21
N LYS A 44 -11.85 -21.68 3.41
CA LYS A 44 -12.42 -22.61 2.44
C LYS A 44 -12.71 -21.87 1.12
N PRO A 45 -12.63 -22.55 -0.03
CA PRO A 45 -12.98 -21.95 -1.32
C PRO A 45 -14.38 -21.34 -1.25
N GLY A 46 -14.49 -20.00 -1.41
CA GLY A 46 -15.74 -19.26 -1.32
C GLY A 46 -16.00 -18.48 -0.03
N GLU A 47 -15.19 -18.67 1.03
CA GLU A 47 -15.28 -17.90 2.29
C GLU A 47 -14.22 -16.79 2.40
N LEU A 48 -13.47 -16.54 1.33
CA LEU A 48 -12.53 -15.43 1.25
C LEU A 48 -13.30 -14.11 1.40
N ARG A 49 -13.08 -13.41 2.52
CA ARG A 49 -13.56 -12.04 2.71
C ARG A 49 -12.78 -11.13 1.77
N THR A 50 -13.35 -10.87 0.60
CA THR A 50 -12.82 -9.93 -0.40
C THR A 50 -13.18 -8.48 -0.08
N GLU A 51 -13.94 -8.24 1.00
CA GLU A 51 -14.20 -6.91 1.52
C GLU A 51 -12.90 -6.28 2.04
N LEU A 52 -12.65 -5.02 1.68
CA LEU A 52 -11.54 -4.23 2.22
C LEU A 52 -11.77 -4.05 3.73
N LEU A 53 -11.15 -4.91 4.55
CA LEU A 53 -11.27 -4.91 6.01
C LEU A 53 -11.06 -3.50 6.61
N GLY A 54 -10.17 -2.69 6.02
CA GLY A 54 -9.90 -1.31 6.45
C GLY A 54 -11.05 -0.30 6.27
N LEU A 55 -12.03 -0.53 5.38
CA LEU A 55 -13.21 0.35 5.23
C LEU A 55 -14.24 0.19 6.35
N LYS A 56 -14.28 -0.99 7.00
CA LYS A 56 -15.26 -1.28 8.06
C LYS A 56 -14.87 -0.63 9.38
N GLU A 57 -13.59 -0.55 9.70
CA GLU A 57 -13.08 0.07 10.93
C GLU A 57 -13.30 1.59 10.92
N GLY A 58 -12.99 2.28 9.81
CA GLY A 58 -13.25 3.71 9.67
C GLY A 58 -14.74 4.08 9.67
N SER A 59 -15.59 3.24 9.09
CA SER A 59 -17.05 3.45 9.10
C SER A 59 -17.68 3.31 10.49
N SER A 60 -17.14 2.40 11.32
CA SER A 60 -17.61 2.16 12.68
C SER A 60 -17.24 3.31 13.63
N GLU A 61 -16.04 3.89 13.48
CA GLU A 61 -15.58 5.03 14.27
C GLU A 61 -16.36 6.31 13.94
N VAL A 62 -16.64 6.57 12.66
CA VAL A 62 -17.45 7.73 12.22
C VAL A 62 -18.90 7.62 12.68
N LEU A 63 -19.48 6.41 12.71
CA LEU A 63 -20.85 6.20 13.19
C LEU A 63 -20.98 6.37 14.72
N LEU A 64 -19.93 6.09 15.48
CA LEU A 64 -19.90 6.28 16.94
C LEU A 64 -19.69 7.74 17.35
N VAL A 65 -18.99 8.55 16.55
CA VAL A 65 -18.78 9.99 16.80
C VAL A 65 -20.04 10.81 16.48
N LEU A 66 -20.95 10.28 15.67
CA LEU A 66 -22.19 10.96 15.24
C LEU A 66 -23.44 10.57 16.06
N LYS A 67 -23.28 9.86 17.18
CA LYS A 67 -24.38 9.42 18.06
C LYS A 67 -24.17 9.91 19.48
#